data_AF-A0A3D5I9Z2-F1
#
_entry.id   AF-A0A3D5I9Z2-F1
#
_cell.length_a   1.000
_cell.length_b   1.000
_cell.length_c   1.000
_cell.angle_alpha   90.00
_cell.angle_beta   90.00
_cell.angle_gamma   90.00
#
_symmetry.space_group_name_H-M   'P 1'
#
loop_
_entity.id
_entity.type
_entity.pdbx_description
1 polymer ?
#
loop_
_entity_poly.entity_id
_entity_poly.type
_entity_poly.pdbx_seq_one_letter_code
_entity_poly.pdbx_strand_id
1 'polypeptide(L)'
;MENQESIYEEKQGNLLTGILGALLGALIGTALWVLVGVWGYIAGIVAWLTAFLAGKGYDLLHGRPGKAKAITIIVMLILSICVGTVGTATVIMVQSYNQQISEMNTFEQARIQKYGPTVEEYVQSMFMEQDIQTEIVKNLAVGMLFGALGAYPIVLGDRRKKQRQDTVQPYEAADGAPKSVENADDTDKHLDA
;
A
#
# COMPACT_ATOMS: atom_id res chain seq x y z
N MET A 1 -31.89 -24.41 23.42
CA MET A 1 -31.11 -24.52 22.17
C MET A 1 -30.07 -23.42 22.21
N GLU A 2 -28.97 -23.68 22.93
CA GLU A 2 -27.73 -22.91 22.81
C GLU A 2 -27.14 -23.23 21.44
N ASN A 3 -27.04 -22.26 20.52
CA ASN A 3 -26.19 -22.30 19.32
C ASN A 3 -26.51 -21.08 18.44
N GLN A 4 -25.86 -19.93 18.69
CA GLN A 4 -25.56 -18.94 17.63
C GLN A 4 -24.70 -17.73 18.02
N GLU A 5 -24.05 -17.68 19.19
CA GLU A 5 -23.10 -16.60 19.51
C GLU A 5 -21.65 -16.90 19.08
N SER A 6 -21.43 -17.83 18.15
CA SER A 6 -20.08 -18.10 17.67
C SER A 6 -19.72 -17.22 16.45
N ILE A 7 -18.71 -16.38 16.70
CA ILE A 7 -17.72 -15.90 15.73
C ILE A 7 -18.12 -14.68 14.89
N TYR A 8 -18.39 -13.57 15.55
CA TYR A 8 -17.67 -12.34 15.16
C TYR A 8 -16.39 -12.26 15.98
N GLU A 9 -15.45 -13.17 15.73
CA GLU A 9 -14.06 -12.78 15.95
C GLU A 9 -13.82 -11.62 14.98
N GLU A 10 -13.99 -10.41 15.47
CA GLU A 10 -13.34 -9.23 14.91
C GLU A 10 -11.87 -9.61 14.88
N LYS A 11 -11.42 -10.18 13.74
CA LYS A 11 -10.10 -10.81 13.57
C LYS A 11 -9.10 -9.84 14.19
N GLN A 12 -8.64 -10.14 15.41
CA GLN A 12 -7.84 -9.24 16.23
C GLN A 12 -6.43 -9.31 15.67
N GLY A 13 -6.28 -8.84 14.43
CA GLY A 13 -5.04 -8.85 13.70
C GLY A 13 -4.04 -7.98 14.44
N ASN A 14 -2.79 -8.44 14.51
CA ASN A 14 -1.74 -7.65 15.13
C ASN A 14 -1.30 -6.55 14.15
N LEU A 15 -1.31 -5.30 14.61
CA LEU A 15 -0.80 -4.18 13.83
C LEU A 15 0.66 -4.41 13.42
N LEU A 16 1.45 -5.01 14.31
CA LEU A 16 2.86 -5.34 14.07
C LEU A 16 3.05 -6.34 12.93
N THR A 17 2.24 -7.41 12.87
CA THR A 17 2.35 -8.40 11.79
C THR A 17 1.90 -7.81 10.46
N GLY A 18 0.88 -6.95 10.47
CA GLY A 18 0.48 -6.15 9.30
C GLY A 18 1.57 -5.21 8.80
N ILE A 19 2.25 -4.48 9.69
CA ILE A 19 3.38 -3.60 9.33
C ILE A 19 4.50 -4.42 8.69
N LEU A 20 4.86 -5.57 9.26
CA LEU A 20 5.86 -6.48 8.67
C LEU A 20 5.46 -6.91 7.25
N GLY A 21 4.18 -7.21 7.05
CA GLY A 21 3.64 -7.64 5.76
C GLY A 21 3.66 -6.53 4.72
N ALA A 22 3.27 -5.32 5.11
CA ALA A 22 3.37 -4.14 4.27
C ALA A 22 4.82 -3.79 3.92
N LEU A 23 5.75 -3.93 4.88
CA LEU A 23 7.17 -3.69 4.66
C LEU A 23 7.74 -4.66 3.64
N LEU A 24 7.44 -5.96 3.74
CA LEU A 24 7.85 -6.96 2.75
C LEU A 24 7.25 -6.67 1.37
N GLY A 25 5.97 -6.32 1.31
CA GLY A 25 5.30 -5.93 0.06
C GLY A 25 5.92 -4.67 -0.56
N ALA A 26 6.23 -3.67 0.25
CA ALA A 26 6.88 -2.43 -0.18
C ALA A 26 8.33 -2.67 -0.63
N LEU A 27 9.10 -3.54 0.04
CA LEU A 27 10.44 -3.91 -0.39
C LEU A 27 10.43 -4.58 -1.77
N ILE A 28 9.54 -5.55 -1.98
CA ILE A 28 9.39 -6.21 -3.29
C ILE A 28 8.95 -5.20 -4.36
N GLY A 29 7.99 -4.33 -4.03
CA GLY A 29 7.54 -3.27 -4.94
C GLY A 29 8.65 -2.27 -5.29
N THR A 30 9.48 -1.90 -4.32
CA THR A 30 10.63 -0.98 -4.53
C THR A 30 11.71 -1.64 -5.37
N ALA A 31 12.02 -2.91 -5.13
CA ALA A 31 12.97 -3.66 -5.95
C ALA A 31 12.50 -3.76 -7.40
N LEU A 32 11.21 -4.04 -7.62
CA LEU A 32 10.61 -4.04 -8.95
C LEU A 32 10.66 -2.65 -9.59
N TRP A 33 10.40 -1.59 -8.80
CA TRP A 33 10.52 -0.21 -9.26
C TRP A 33 11.90 0.11 -9.80
N VAL A 34 12.96 -0.16 -9.03
CA VAL A 34 14.32 0.14 -9.46
C VAL A 34 14.68 -0.65 -10.72
N LEU A 35 14.32 -1.93 -10.78
CA LEU A 35 14.61 -2.78 -11.93
C LEU A 35 13.96 -2.23 -13.21
N VAL A 36 12.69 -1.86 -13.12
CA VAL A 36 11.88 -1.36 -14.25
C VAL A 36 12.27 0.08 -14.63
N GLY A 37 12.58 0.91 -13.63
CA GLY A 37 12.99 2.30 -13.82
C GLY A 37 14.35 2.44 -14.52
N VAL A 38 15.31 1.55 -14.22
CA VAL A 38 16.61 1.53 -14.90
C VAL A 38 16.48 1.19 -16.39
N TRP A 39 15.40 0.49 -16.78
CA TRP A 39 15.13 0.14 -18.19
C TRP A 39 14.29 1.20 -18.92
N GLY A 40 14.00 2.34 -18.28
CA GLY A 40 13.29 3.47 -18.90
C GLY A 40 11.77 3.37 -18.90
N TYR A 41 11.18 2.50 -18.08
CA TYR A 41 9.72 2.36 -17.99
C TYR A 41 9.09 3.32 -16.98
N ILE A 42 7.81 3.64 -17.21
CA ILE A 42 7.04 4.65 -16.46
C ILE A 42 6.83 4.22 -15.00
N ALA A 43 7.38 5.03 -14.08
CA ALA A 43 7.29 4.84 -12.63
C ALA A 43 5.85 4.75 -12.08
N GLY A 44 4.88 5.35 -12.79
CA GLY A 44 3.48 5.39 -12.35
C GLY A 44 2.82 4.02 -12.20
N ILE A 45 2.92 3.14 -13.20
CA ILE A 45 2.29 1.81 -13.15
C ILE A 45 2.92 0.97 -12.04
N VAL A 46 4.23 1.11 -11.85
CA VAL A 46 4.94 0.38 -10.79
C VAL A 46 4.55 0.91 -9.41
N ALA A 47 4.34 2.22 -9.25
CA ALA A 47 3.83 2.79 -8.00
C ALA A 47 2.45 2.24 -7.63
N TRP A 48 1.57 2.09 -8.62
CA TRP A 48 0.27 1.47 -8.43
C TRP A 48 0.39 0.00 -7.99
N LEU A 49 1.26 -0.77 -8.64
CA LEU A 49 1.55 -2.17 -8.26
C LEU A 49 2.14 -2.25 -6.85
N THR A 50 3.07 -1.38 -6.50
CA THR A 50 3.68 -1.33 -5.16
C THR A 50 2.63 -1.07 -4.08
N ALA A 51 1.69 -0.16 -4.31
CA ALA A 51 0.58 0.06 -3.38
C ALA A 51 -0.27 -1.21 -3.20
N PHE A 52 -0.54 -1.92 -4.30
CA PHE A 52 -1.27 -3.19 -4.27
C PHE A 52 -0.52 -4.28 -3.52
N LEU A 53 0.79 -4.43 -3.77
CA LEU A 53 1.64 -5.40 -3.08
C LEU A 53 1.76 -5.10 -1.58
N ALA A 54 1.93 -3.84 -1.21
CA ALA A 54 1.97 -3.42 0.20
C ALA A 54 0.64 -3.71 0.92
N GLY A 55 -0.50 -3.44 0.26
CA GLY A 55 -1.81 -3.78 0.83
C GLY A 55 -2.06 -5.27 0.93
N LYS A 56 -1.74 -6.04 -0.11
CA LYS A 56 -1.88 -7.51 -0.10
C LYS A 56 -0.93 -8.15 0.92
N GLY A 57 0.29 -7.62 1.09
CA GLY A 57 1.25 -8.06 2.09
C GLY A 57 0.76 -7.80 3.52
N TYR A 58 0.16 -6.63 3.77
CA TYR A 58 -0.46 -6.31 5.06
C TYR A 58 -1.57 -7.31 5.43
N ASP A 59 -2.41 -7.67 4.45
CA ASP A 59 -3.52 -8.61 4.66
C ASP A 59 -3.04 -10.06 4.80
N LEU A 60 -1.96 -10.44 4.12
CA LEU A 60 -1.38 -11.78 4.17
C LEU A 60 -0.87 -12.13 5.59
N LEU A 61 -0.31 -11.16 6.31
CA LEU A 61 0.15 -11.34 7.69
C LEU A 61 -0.89 -10.98 8.75
N HIS A 62 -2.18 -11.07 8.39
CA HIS A 62 -3.29 -10.87 9.32
C HIS A 62 -3.22 -9.52 10.05
N GLY A 63 -2.86 -8.44 9.34
CA GLY A 63 -2.83 -7.11 9.92
C GLY A 63 -4.21 -6.62 10.39
N ARG A 64 -4.22 -5.72 11.37
CA ARG A 64 -5.47 -5.18 11.94
C ARG A 64 -6.28 -4.41 10.89
N PRO A 65 -7.53 -4.79 10.58
CA PRO A 65 -8.36 -4.03 9.65
C PRO A 65 -8.73 -2.65 10.22
N GLY A 66 -8.95 -1.66 9.35
CA GLY A 66 -9.42 -0.32 9.73
C GLY A 66 -8.43 0.82 9.47
N LYS A 67 -8.59 1.95 10.18
CA LYS A 67 -7.86 3.20 9.90
C LYS A 67 -6.33 3.04 9.99
N ALA A 68 -5.86 2.17 10.88
CA ALA A 68 -4.43 1.91 11.05
C ALA A 68 -3.80 1.25 9.80
N LYS A 69 -4.49 0.29 9.17
CA LYS A 69 -4.05 -0.33 7.90
C LYS A 69 -3.85 0.70 6.81
N ALA A 70 -4.83 1.58 6.61
CA ALA A 70 -4.76 2.63 5.59
C ALA A 70 -3.55 3.54 5.82
N ILE A 71 -3.32 3.99 7.07
CA ILE A 71 -2.17 4.83 7.41
C ILE A 71 -0.85 4.08 7.16
N THR A 72 -0.72 2.83 7.60
CA THR A 72 0.49 2.03 7.37
C THR A 72 0.81 1.88 5.89
N ILE A 73 -0.19 1.57 5.06
CA ILE A 73 0.02 1.40 3.62
C ILE A 73 0.43 2.73 2.96
N ILE A 74 -0.22 3.84 3.32
CA ILE A 74 0.13 5.17 2.76
C ILE A 74 1.57 5.55 3.15
N VAL A 75 1.96 5.37 4.41
CA VAL A 75 3.32 5.68 4.88
C VAL A 75 4.35 4.81 4.16
N MET A 76 4.12 3.49 4.09
CA MET A 76 5.04 2.57 3.41
C MET A 76 5.14 2.86 1.91
N LEU A 77 4.04 3.26 1.29
CA LEU A 77 4.00 3.63 -0.12
C LEU A 77 4.83 4.90 -0.39
N ILE A 78 4.65 5.96 0.42
CA ILE A 78 5.43 7.20 0.26
C ILE A 78 6.93 6.91 0.43
N LEU A 79 7.30 6.15 1.46
CA LEU A 79 8.68 5.74 1.68
C LEU A 79 9.23 4.95 0.49
N SER A 80 8.47 3.98 -0.01
CA SER A 80 8.85 3.18 -1.17
C SER A 80 9.02 4.02 -2.44
N ILE A 81 8.13 4.99 -2.69
CA ILE A 81 8.23 5.90 -3.83
C ILE A 81 9.50 6.76 -3.74
N CYS A 82 9.80 7.32 -2.57
CA CYS A 82 11.01 8.12 -2.36
C CYS A 82 12.27 7.28 -2.58
N VAL A 83 12.37 6.13 -1.91
CA VAL A 83 13.53 5.23 -2.02
C VAL A 83 13.67 4.69 -3.44
N GLY A 84 12.57 4.28 -4.07
CA GLY A 84 12.56 3.78 -5.45
C GLY A 84 13.01 4.83 -6.46
N THR A 85 12.53 6.08 -6.33
CA THR A 85 12.90 7.16 -7.25
C THR A 85 14.37 7.53 -7.11
N VAL A 86 14.85 7.77 -5.88
CA VAL A 86 16.26 8.11 -5.64
C VAL A 86 17.16 6.93 -6.00
N GLY A 87 16.80 5.71 -5.62
CA GLY A 87 17.55 4.50 -5.94
C GLY A 87 17.68 4.27 -7.45
N THR A 88 16.60 4.47 -8.20
CA THR A 88 16.63 4.40 -9.67
C THR A 88 17.56 5.46 -10.26
N ALA A 89 17.43 6.72 -9.81
CA ALA A 89 18.27 7.81 -10.28
C ALA A 89 19.76 7.52 -10.02
N THR A 90 20.13 7.10 -8.81
CA THR A 90 21.50 6.72 -8.47
C THR A 90 22.02 5.59 -9.35
N VAL A 91 21.24 4.54 -9.59
CA VAL A 91 21.69 3.42 -10.44
C VAL A 91 21.92 3.87 -11.88
N ILE A 92 21.03 4.69 -12.45
CA ILE A 92 21.18 5.25 -13.80
C ILE A 92 22.45 6.11 -13.87
N MET A 93 22.71 6.96 -12.87
CA MET A 93 23.92 7.79 -12.83
C MET A 93 25.19 6.94 -12.78
N VAL A 94 25.25 5.93 -11.90
CA VAL A 94 26.40 5.01 -11.80
C VAL A 94 26.62 4.26 -13.11
N GLN A 95 25.56 3.80 -13.76
CA GLN A 95 25.65 3.15 -15.07
C GLN A 95 26.19 4.11 -16.13
N SER A 96 25.69 5.35 -16.17
CA SER A 96 26.17 6.37 -17.11
C SER A 96 27.65 6.72 -16.90
N TYR A 97 28.12 6.76 -15.66
CA TYR A 97 29.53 6.97 -15.32
C TYR A 97 30.41 5.81 -15.81
N ASN A 98 30.01 4.58 -15.49
CA ASN A 98 30.74 3.38 -15.89
C ASN A 98 30.78 3.22 -17.41
N GLN A 99 29.69 3.57 -18.09
CA GLN A 99 29.60 3.52 -19.54
C GLN A 99 30.56 4.53 -20.19
N GLN A 100 30.58 5.79 -19.71
CA GLN A 100 31.53 6.80 -20.18
C GLN A 100 32.98 6.33 -20.02
N ILE A 101 33.33 5.72 -18.88
CA ILE A 101 34.67 5.17 -18.64
C ILE A 101 35.01 4.01 -19.57
N SER A 102 34.02 3.17 -19.91
CA SER A 102 34.23 2.02 -20.79
C SER A 102 34.46 2.41 -22.25
N GLU A 103 33.90 3.54 -22.68
CA GLU A 103 34.02 4.06 -24.05
C GLU A 103 35.31 4.88 -24.25
N MET A 104 35.99 5.22 -23.17
CA MET A 104 37.25 5.96 -23.20
C MET A 104 38.46 5.09 -23.54
N ASN A 105 39.46 5.70 -24.17
CA ASN A 105 40.76 5.08 -24.39
C ASN A 105 41.45 4.77 -23.05
N THR A 106 42.29 3.73 -23.03
CA THR A 106 42.96 3.21 -21.82
C THR A 106 43.72 4.28 -21.03
N PHE A 107 44.29 5.28 -21.72
CA PHE A 107 45.00 6.39 -21.09
C PHE A 107 44.08 7.39 -20.37
N GLU A 108 42.94 7.74 -20.97
CA GLU A 108 41.93 8.63 -20.39
C GLU A 108 41.25 7.95 -19.19
N GLN A 109 40.94 6.66 -19.33
CA GLN A 109 40.40 5.84 -18.23
C GLN A 109 41.34 5.81 -17.02
N ALA A 110 42.64 5.56 -17.23
CA ALA A 110 43.63 5.57 -16.15
C ALA A 110 43.77 6.96 -15.50
N ARG A 111 43.58 8.04 -16.26
CA ARG A 111 43.57 9.41 -15.75
C ARG A 111 42.36 9.67 -14.87
N ILE A 112 41.15 9.32 -15.33
CA ILE A 112 39.91 9.51 -14.57
C ILE A 112 39.90 8.62 -13.32
N GLN A 113 40.41 7.40 -13.40
CA GLN A 113 40.48 6.53 -12.23
C GLN A 113 41.45 7.03 -11.15
N LYS A 114 42.50 7.77 -11.54
CA LYS A 114 43.53 8.27 -10.62
C LYS A 114 43.30 9.71 -10.15
N TYR A 115 42.72 10.56 -10.98
CA TYR A 115 42.56 12.00 -10.76
C TYR A 115 41.13 12.52 -11.01
N GLY A 116 40.25 11.67 -11.54
CA GLY A 116 38.85 12.02 -11.76
C GLY A 116 38.03 11.94 -10.47
N PRO A 117 36.82 12.51 -10.48
CA PRO A 117 35.90 12.42 -9.36
C PRO A 117 35.55 10.97 -9.08
N THR A 118 35.36 10.63 -7.81
CA THR A 118 34.82 9.32 -7.44
C THR A 118 33.40 9.16 -7.97
N VAL A 119 32.92 7.92 -8.11
CA VAL A 119 31.53 7.64 -8.51
C VAL A 119 30.54 8.37 -7.59
N GLU A 120 30.85 8.45 -6.30
CA GLU A 120 30.01 9.13 -5.30
C GLU A 120 29.96 10.64 -5.54
N GLU A 121 31.10 11.28 -5.79
CA GLU A 121 31.17 12.72 -6.11
C GLU A 121 30.49 13.03 -7.44
N TYR A 122 30.63 12.15 -8.44
CA TYR A 122 29.94 12.28 -9.72
C TYR A 122 28.43 12.26 -9.50
N VAL A 123 27.92 11.24 -8.81
CA VAL A 123 26.49 11.10 -8.46
C VAL A 123 26.01 12.33 -7.69
N GLN A 124 26.73 12.75 -6.65
CA GLN A 124 26.37 13.93 -5.86
C GLN A 124 26.31 15.21 -6.70
N SER A 125 27.29 15.44 -7.57
CA SER A 125 27.30 16.62 -8.44
C SER A 125 26.12 16.62 -9.42
N MET A 126 25.76 15.44 -9.95
CA MET A 126 24.62 15.28 -10.85
C MET A 126 23.27 15.47 -10.13
N PHE A 127 23.16 15.05 -8.87
CA PHE A 127 21.99 15.35 -8.03
C PHE A 127 21.83 16.84 -7.72
N MET A 128 22.88 17.65 -7.83
CA MET A 128 22.80 19.11 -7.67
C MET A 128 22.39 19.84 -8.94
N GLU A 129 22.30 19.14 -10.07
CA GLU A 129 21.93 19.70 -11.35
C GLU A 129 20.41 19.94 -11.42
N GLN A 130 20.00 21.16 -11.79
CA GLN A 130 18.60 21.60 -11.80
C GLN A 130 17.72 20.72 -12.71
N ASP A 131 18.25 20.32 -13.87
CA ASP A 131 17.53 19.50 -14.84
C ASP A 131 17.25 18.10 -14.29
N ILE A 132 18.26 17.50 -13.65
CA ILE A 132 18.16 16.19 -13.00
C ILE A 132 17.18 16.24 -11.83
N GLN A 133 17.26 17.27 -10.99
CA GLN A 133 16.30 17.47 -9.89
C GLN A 133 14.87 17.59 -10.40
N THR A 134 14.67 18.30 -11.51
CA THR A 134 13.37 18.46 -12.13
C THR A 134 12.82 17.12 -12.61
N GLU A 135 13.62 16.28 -13.26
CA GLU A 135 13.21 14.94 -13.70
C GLU A 135 12.91 14.01 -12.52
N ILE A 136 13.72 14.04 -11.46
CA ILE A 136 13.47 13.29 -10.22
C ILE A 136 12.15 13.73 -9.59
N VAL A 137 11.91 15.05 -9.48
CA VAL A 137 10.67 15.59 -8.90
C VAL A 137 9.45 15.24 -9.75
N LYS A 138 9.56 15.30 -11.08
CA LYS A 138 8.48 14.86 -11.98
C LYS A 138 8.16 13.37 -11.78
N ASN A 139 9.19 12.52 -11.76
CA ASN A 139 9.02 11.08 -11.54
C ASN A 139 8.42 10.78 -10.17
N LEU A 140 8.86 11.51 -9.14
CA LEU A 140 8.29 11.43 -7.80
C LEU A 140 6.82 11.84 -7.79
N ALA A 141 6.46 12.94 -8.44
CA ALA A 141 5.09 13.45 -8.52
C ALA A 141 4.16 12.47 -9.25
N VAL A 142 4.60 11.93 -10.39
CA VAL A 142 3.88 10.88 -11.13
C VAL A 142 3.75 9.63 -10.26
N GLY A 143 4.83 9.21 -9.60
CA GLY A 143 4.82 8.08 -8.67
C GLY A 143 3.81 8.26 -7.53
N MET A 144 3.75 9.44 -6.92
CA MET A 144 2.77 9.77 -5.88
C MET A 144 1.33 9.76 -6.41
N LEU A 145 1.10 10.32 -7.60
CA LEU A 145 -0.23 10.35 -8.21
C LEU A 145 -0.76 8.93 -8.46
N PHE A 146 0.03 8.08 -9.12
CA PHE A 146 -0.39 6.71 -9.40
C PHE A 146 -0.38 5.81 -8.17
N GLY A 147 0.55 6.03 -7.23
CA GLY A 147 0.55 5.36 -5.95
C GLY A 147 -0.74 5.64 -5.17
N ALA A 148 -1.19 6.90 -5.13
CA ALA A 148 -2.45 7.27 -4.50
C ALA A 148 -3.65 6.58 -5.16
N LEU A 149 -3.67 6.49 -6.50
CA LEU A 149 -4.69 5.75 -7.23
C LEU A 149 -4.68 4.25 -6.90
N GLY A 150 -3.51 3.65 -6.67
CA GLY A 150 -3.38 2.24 -6.28
C GLY A 150 -3.78 1.98 -4.83
N ALA A 151 -3.53 2.93 -3.94
CA ALA A 151 -3.95 2.86 -2.55
C ALA A 151 -5.46 3.10 -2.38
N TYR A 152 -6.10 3.86 -3.29
CA TYR A 152 -7.52 4.23 -3.23
C TYR A 152 -8.48 3.04 -2.96
N PRO A 153 -8.48 1.95 -3.76
CA PRO A 153 -9.38 0.81 -3.53
C PRO A 153 -9.12 0.10 -2.19
N ILE A 154 -7.87 0.10 -1.73
CA ILE A 154 -7.45 -0.56 -0.48
C ILE A 154 -7.98 0.19 0.73
N VAL A 155 -7.97 1.53 0.67
CA VAL A 155 -8.46 2.40 1.74
C VAL A 155 -10.00 2.47 1.79
N LEU A 156 -10.69 2.50 0.63
CA LEU A 156 -12.16 2.53 0.60
C LEU A 156 -12.82 1.16 0.83
N GLY A 157 -12.14 0.06 0.53
CA GLY A 157 -12.64 -1.30 0.79
C GLY A 157 -13.00 -1.52 2.26
N ASP A 158 -12.14 -1.05 3.17
CA ASP A 158 -12.37 -1.15 4.62
C ASP A 158 -13.50 -0.23 5.10
N ARG A 159 -13.67 0.96 4.50
CA ARG A 159 -14.77 1.88 4.85
C ARG A 159 -16.15 1.32 4.48
N ARG A 160 -16.26 0.66 3.32
CA ARG A 160 -17.53 0.04 2.88
C ARG A 160 -17.95 -1.15 3.75
N LYS A 161 -16.99 -1.96 4.21
CA LYS A 161 -17.29 -3.09 5.12
C LYS A 161 -17.77 -2.60 6.49
N LYS A 162 -17.11 -1.57 7.05
CA LYS A 162 -17.52 -0.98 8.34
C LYS A 162 -18.92 -0.37 8.28
N GLN A 163 -19.24 0.39 7.23
CA GLN A 163 -20.59 0.95 7.06
C GLN A 163 -21.67 -0.13 6.89
N ARG A 164 -21.42 -1.20 6.13
CA ARG A 164 -22.36 -2.32 6.01
C ARG A 164 -22.64 -2.97 7.37
N GLN A 165 -21.61 -3.20 8.18
CA GLN A 165 -21.76 -3.81 9.52
C GLN A 165 -22.60 -2.91 10.45
N ASP A 166 -22.30 -1.61 10.48
CA ASP A 166 -23.00 -0.62 11.32
C ASP A 166 -24.46 -0.39 10.89
N THR A 167 -24.81 -0.62 9.62
CA THR A 167 -26.19 -0.47 9.12
C THR A 167 -27.07 -1.71 9.26
N VAL A 168 -26.48 -2.91 9.44
CA VAL A 168 -27.25 -4.17 9.52
C VAL A 168 -27.58 -4.52 10.98
N GLN A 169 -26.68 -4.21 11.93
CA GLN A 169 -26.93 -4.43 13.37
C GLN A 169 -28.10 -3.65 14.01
N PRO A 170 -28.46 -2.42 13.60
CA PRO A 170 -29.54 -1.66 14.25
C PRO A 170 -30.94 -2.23 13.99
N TYR A 171 -31.13 -3.01 12.92
CA TYR A 171 -32.44 -3.54 12.55
C TYR A 171 -32.77 -4.86 13.26
N GLU A 172 -31.77 -5.71 13.50
CA GLU A 172 -31.97 -6.99 14.22
C GLU A 172 -32.13 -6.82 15.74
N ALA A 173 -31.64 -5.72 16.32
CA ALA A 173 -31.86 -5.41 17.73
C ALA A 173 -33.22 -4.73 18.02
N ALA A 174 -33.93 -4.28 16.98
CA ALA A 174 -35.24 -3.62 17.11
C ALA A 174 -36.42 -4.59 17.01
N ASP A 175 -36.23 -5.78 16.41
CA ASP A 175 -37.21 -6.87 16.42
C ASP A 175 -37.18 -7.65 17.75
N GLY A 176 -37.26 -6.90 18.86
CA GLY A 176 -37.77 -7.41 20.12
C GLY A 176 -39.28 -7.62 20.00
N ALA A 177 -39.70 -8.65 19.25
CA ALA A 177 -41.10 -9.03 19.19
C ALA A 177 -41.60 -9.34 20.62
N PRO A 178 -42.60 -8.61 21.13
CA PRO A 178 -43.13 -8.86 22.47
C PRO A 178 -43.78 -10.24 22.52
N LYS A 179 -43.50 -10.97 23.59
CA LYS A 179 -44.23 -12.20 23.96
C LYS A 179 -45.73 -11.89 23.99
N SER A 180 -46.50 -12.48 23.08
CA SER A 180 -47.96 -12.47 23.15
C SER A 180 -48.40 -13.32 24.34
N VAL A 181 -48.57 -12.67 25.49
CA VAL A 181 -49.39 -13.15 26.59
C VAL A 181 -50.85 -12.88 26.23
N GLU A 182 -51.50 -13.84 25.57
CA GLU A 182 -52.96 -13.82 25.41
C GLU A 182 -53.54 -14.76 26.47
N ASN A 183 -53.89 -14.20 27.63
CA ASN A 183 -54.85 -14.80 28.55
C ASN A 183 -56.04 -13.83 28.61
N ALA A 184 -57.16 -14.22 28.02
CA ALA A 184 -58.48 -13.69 28.33
C ALA A 184 -59.50 -14.82 28.11
N ASP A 185 -59.75 -15.53 29.20
CA ASP A 185 -61.06 -16.03 29.61
C ASP A 185 -62.18 -15.06 29.19
N ASP A 186 -63.23 -15.54 28.51
CA ASP A 186 -64.59 -15.64 29.09
C ASP A 186 -65.69 -15.86 28.00
N THR A 187 -66.70 -16.62 28.39
CA THR A 187 -68.09 -16.65 27.89
C THR A 187 -68.47 -17.16 26.48
N ASP A 188 -68.93 -18.41 26.46
CA ASP A 188 -70.34 -18.78 26.28
C ASP A 188 -71.10 -18.34 25.01
N LYS A 189 -71.33 -19.28 24.08
CA LYS A 189 -72.65 -19.54 23.43
C LYS A 189 -72.63 -20.75 22.50
N HIS A 190 -73.19 -21.84 23.01
CA HIS A 190 -74.32 -22.58 22.44
C HIS A 190 -74.53 -22.67 20.91
N LEU A 191 -74.58 -23.94 20.47
CA LEU A 191 -75.68 -24.60 19.72
C LEU A 191 -75.64 -24.71 18.19
N ASP A 192 -76.12 -25.89 17.78
CA ASP A 192 -76.64 -26.36 16.49
C ASP A 192 -75.60 -26.89 15.47
N ALA A 193 -75.66 -28.13 14.96
CA ALA A 193 -76.58 -29.26 15.10
C ALA A 193 -75.87 -30.55 14.60
#